data_AF-A0A356A3P7-F1
#
_entry.id   AF-A0A356A3P7-F1
#
_cell.length_a   1.000
_cell.length_b   1.000
_cell.length_c   1.000
_cell.angle_alpha   90.00
_cell.angle_beta   90.00
_cell.angle_gamma   90.00
#
_symmetry.space_group_name_H-M   'P 1'
#
loop_
_entity.id
_entity.type
_entity.pdbx_description
1 polymer ?
#
loop_
_entity_poly.entity_id
_entity_poly.type
_entity_poly.pdbx_seq_one_letter_code
_entity_poly.pdbx_strand_id
1 'polypeptide(L)'
;DESGKPCVRWISRAGRDVRLCQTPLSFAQDFASLMAQSPNTAWVFTSATLATGKSDFSHFLNELGLNEVFSQAWESPFDFSNQALLYIPRDMPSPVSCDKTLFIERLVKESWPVIDLLQGRTLFLCTSRQAMRLVAAQLRERIASNKRPYTVYVQNEDSRHNLLTRFRDNPQSVLVATMGFWEGIDIKGEGLSLVIIDKLPFAPKDDPVLEARCRYIASEGGDAFFSHQIPLAAISLKQGVGRLIRSETDRGILIVGDVRLIPGVSRYARHFMTSLPDFVRTREISRVLDFWQHPDDWL
;
A
#
# COMPACT_ATOMS: atom_id res chain seq x y z
N ASP A 1 -9.60 28.13 -19.43
CA ASP A 1 -11.07 28.12 -19.53
C ASP A 1 -11.57 29.37 -18.82
N GLU A 2 -12.74 29.88 -19.19
CA GLU A 2 -13.29 31.15 -18.67
C GLU A 2 -13.60 31.11 -17.15
N SER A 3 -13.46 29.96 -16.50
CA SER A 3 -13.64 29.76 -15.06
C SER A 3 -12.42 30.13 -14.20
N GLY A 4 -11.23 30.31 -14.79
CA GLY A 4 -9.99 30.64 -14.07
C GLY A 4 -9.50 29.54 -13.11
N LYS A 5 -10.08 28.34 -13.14
CA LYS A 5 -9.74 27.27 -12.20
C LYS A 5 -8.44 26.56 -12.62
N PRO A 6 -7.52 26.30 -11.67
CA PRO A 6 -6.28 25.60 -11.98
C PRO A 6 -6.60 24.16 -12.42
N CYS A 7 -6.30 23.84 -13.68
CA CYS A 7 -6.50 22.51 -14.26
C CYS A 7 -5.25 22.05 -15.01
N VAL A 8 -5.08 20.73 -15.11
CA VAL A 8 -4.08 20.10 -15.97
C VAL A 8 -4.75 19.47 -17.17
N ARG A 9 -4.17 19.70 -18.35
CA ARG A 9 -4.57 19.06 -19.59
C ARG A 9 -3.46 18.11 -20.01
N TRP A 10 -3.83 16.88 -20.29
CA TRP A 10 -2.86 15.84 -20.64
C TRP A 10 -3.47 14.87 -21.65
N ILE A 11 -2.61 14.10 -22.30
CA ILE A 11 -3.00 13.13 -23.30
C ILE A 11 -2.71 11.74 -22.77
N SER A 12 -3.75 10.92 -22.64
CA SER A 12 -3.60 9.49 -22.35
C SER A 12 -3.54 8.72 -23.67
N ARG A 13 -2.54 7.85 -23.84
CA ARG A 13 -2.43 6.96 -25.00
C ARG A 13 -2.46 5.50 -24.55
N ALA A 14 -3.36 4.70 -25.13
CA ALA A 14 -3.46 3.27 -24.86
C ALA A 14 -3.56 2.52 -26.19
N GLY A 15 -2.45 1.93 -26.63
CA GLY A 15 -2.37 1.30 -27.96
C GLY A 15 -2.60 2.33 -29.06
N ARG A 16 -3.70 2.19 -29.82
CA ARG A 16 -4.10 3.14 -30.87
C ARG A 16 -5.06 4.23 -30.38
N ASP A 17 -5.58 4.11 -29.16
CA ASP A 17 -6.53 5.08 -28.61
C ASP A 17 -5.79 6.27 -28.00
N VAL A 18 -6.29 7.47 -28.31
CA VAL A 18 -5.81 8.72 -27.74
C VAL A 18 -6.99 9.41 -27.05
N ARG A 19 -6.82 9.76 -25.78
CA ARG A 19 -7.81 10.52 -25.01
C ARG A 19 -7.20 11.85 -24.60
N LEU A 20 -7.95 12.92 -24.83
CA LEU A 20 -7.65 14.24 -24.28
C LEU A 20 -8.33 14.32 -22.91
N CYS A 21 -7.54 14.59 -21.88
CA CYS A 21 -8.00 14.61 -20.50
C CYS A 21 -7.81 16.02 -19.93
N GLN A 22 -8.81 16.50 -19.21
CA GLN A 22 -8.71 17.70 -18.37
C GLN A 22 -9.05 17.30 -16.94
N THR A 23 -8.15 17.59 -15.99
CA THR A 23 -8.32 17.25 -14.58
C THR A 23 -8.17 18.52 -13.74
N PRO A 24 -9.17 18.91 -12.94
CA PRO A 24 -9.04 20.00 -11.97
C PRO A 24 -7.92 19.69 -10.97
N LEU A 25 -7.09 20.69 -10.65
CA LEU A 25 -6.01 20.55 -9.67
C LEU A 25 -6.52 20.61 -8.23
N SER A 26 -7.69 21.19 -8.03
CA SER A 26 -8.44 21.15 -6.78
C SER A 26 -9.92 20.97 -7.07
N PHE A 27 -10.59 20.16 -6.25
CA PHE A 27 -12.05 19.98 -6.26
C PHE A 27 -12.73 20.64 -5.05
N ALA A 28 -11.93 21.22 -4.14
CA ALA A 28 -12.38 21.78 -2.87
C ALA A 28 -13.55 22.77 -3.01
N GLN A 29 -13.41 23.77 -3.90
CA GLN A 29 -14.43 24.79 -4.10
C GLN A 29 -15.71 24.24 -4.75
N ASP A 30 -15.57 23.28 -5.66
CA ASP A 30 -16.71 22.65 -6.33
C ASP A 30 -17.51 21.81 -5.33
N PHE A 31 -16.80 21.06 -4.49
CA PHE A 31 -17.42 20.26 -3.43
C PHE A 31 -18.12 21.12 -2.38
N ALA A 32 -17.44 22.16 -1.89
CA ALA A 32 -18.03 23.10 -0.94
C ALA A 32 -19.29 23.77 -1.51
N SER A 33 -19.26 24.15 -2.79
CA SER A 33 -20.42 24.73 -3.49
C SER A 33 -21.57 23.73 -3.63
N LEU A 34 -21.28 22.46 -3.86
CA LEU A 34 -22.28 21.38 -3.92
C LEU A 34 -22.93 21.16 -2.55
N MET A 35 -22.15 21.14 -1.48
CA MET A 35 -22.67 21.03 -0.11
C MET A 35 -23.56 22.22 0.26
N ALA A 36 -23.15 23.43 -0.12
CA ALA A 36 -23.92 24.66 0.14
C ALA A 36 -25.29 24.68 -0.56
N GLN A 37 -25.44 23.98 -1.69
CA GLN A 37 -26.73 23.83 -2.38
C GLN A 37 -27.71 22.88 -1.66
N SER A 38 -27.23 22.10 -0.68
CA SER A 38 -28.04 21.14 0.09
C SER A 38 -27.97 21.44 1.59
N PRO A 39 -28.44 22.61 2.05
CA PRO A 39 -28.24 23.07 3.43
C PRO A 39 -28.95 22.23 4.50
N ASN A 40 -29.97 21.45 4.11
CA ASN A 40 -30.73 20.58 5.01
C ASN A 40 -30.25 19.12 5.00
N THR A 41 -29.07 18.85 4.42
CA THR A 41 -28.52 17.50 4.30
C THR A 41 -27.33 17.34 5.25
N ALA A 42 -27.37 16.32 6.10
CA ALA A 42 -26.19 15.89 6.85
C ALA A 42 -25.28 15.04 5.96
N TRP A 43 -24.00 15.40 5.87
CA TRP A 43 -22.98 14.67 5.12
C TRP A 43 -22.10 13.87 6.07
N VAL A 44 -22.09 12.54 5.91
CA VAL A 44 -21.30 11.63 6.76
C VAL A 44 -20.24 10.94 5.90
N PHE A 45 -18.97 11.15 6.22
CA PHE A 45 -17.84 10.49 5.59
C PHE A 45 -17.29 9.43 6.53
N THR A 46 -17.27 8.17 6.08
CA THR A 46 -16.74 7.05 6.87
C THR A 46 -15.82 6.20 6.00
N SER A 47 -14.63 5.91 6.51
CA SER A 47 -13.69 4.95 5.94
C SER A 47 -12.56 4.66 6.94
N ALA A 48 -11.99 3.47 6.85
CA ALA A 48 -10.87 3.04 7.69
C ALA A 48 -9.58 3.85 7.48
N THR A 49 -9.49 4.60 6.38
CA THR A 49 -8.25 5.27 5.95
C THR A 49 -8.41 6.76 5.64
N LEU A 50 -9.44 7.42 6.21
CA LEU A 50 -9.58 8.89 6.06
C LEU A 50 -8.49 9.66 6.82
N ALA A 51 -8.21 9.25 8.05
CA ALA A 51 -7.14 9.82 8.84
C ALA A 51 -5.78 9.26 8.42
N THR A 52 -4.81 10.16 8.28
CA THR A 52 -3.39 9.85 8.34
C THR A 52 -2.94 9.85 9.81
N GLY A 53 -1.95 9.04 10.17
CA GLY A 53 -1.60 8.88 11.59
C GLY A 53 -2.75 8.31 12.44
N LYS A 54 -2.82 8.73 13.72
CA LYS A 54 -3.86 8.29 14.67
C LYS A 54 -5.19 9.03 14.50
N SER A 55 -5.16 10.32 14.15
CA SER A 55 -6.37 11.16 14.11
C SER A 55 -6.21 12.43 13.26
N ASP A 56 -5.27 12.45 12.31
CA ASP A 56 -5.06 13.61 11.45
C ASP A 56 -5.90 13.49 10.16
N PHE A 57 -6.95 14.28 10.08
CA PHE A 57 -7.86 14.36 8.92
C PHE A 57 -7.52 15.51 7.97
N SER A 58 -6.47 16.29 8.25
CA SER A 58 -6.15 17.51 7.50
C SER A 58 -5.99 17.25 6.00
N HIS A 59 -5.38 16.13 5.60
CA HIS A 59 -5.26 15.78 4.18
C HIS A 59 -6.63 15.64 3.50
N PHE A 60 -7.55 14.88 4.09
CA PHE A 60 -8.90 14.66 3.56
C PHE A 60 -9.73 15.95 3.53
N LEU A 61 -9.70 16.71 4.63
CA LEU A 61 -10.43 17.96 4.75
C LEU A 61 -9.92 19.01 3.75
N ASN A 62 -8.60 19.14 3.58
CA ASN A 62 -8.01 20.08 2.63
C ASN A 62 -8.33 19.71 1.17
N GLU A 63 -8.29 18.42 0.79
CA GLU A 63 -8.66 17.99 -0.57
C GLU A 63 -10.13 18.31 -0.91
N LEU A 64 -11.01 18.27 0.09
CA LEU A 64 -12.44 18.58 -0.07
C LEU A 64 -12.80 20.05 0.21
N GLY A 65 -11.87 20.87 0.69
CA GLY A 65 -12.15 22.27 1.06
C GLY A 65 -13.04 22.42 2.28
N LEU A 66 -13.02 21.43 3.17
CA LEU A 66 -13.87 21.40 4.36
C LEU A 66 -13.13 22.02 5.55
N ASN A 67 -13.80 22.95 6.22
CA ASN A 67 -13.30 23.59 7.44
C ASN A 67 -14.23 23.27 8.60
N GLU A 68 -13.69 23.20 9.82
CA GLU A 68 -14.49 23.07 11.06
C GLU A 68 -15.43 21.85 11.10
N VAL A 69 -15.01 20.72 10.53
CA VAL A 69 -15.78 19.48 10.52
C VAL A 69 -15.48 18.65 11.76
N PHE A 70 -16.53 18.23 12.47
CA PHE A 70 -16.40 17.23 13.54
C PHE A 70 -15.79 15.94 12.96
N SER A 71 -14.61 15.59 13.46
CA SER A 71 -13.82 14.47 12.97
C SER A 71 -13.41 13.59 14.14
N GLN A 72 -13.63 12.29 14.02
CA GLN A 72 -13.29 11.32 15.05
C GLN A 72 -12.68 10.07 14.40
N ALA A 73 -11.62 9.56 15.02
CA ALA A 73 -11.04 8.27 14.70
C ALA A 73 -11.31 7.31 15.87
N TRP A 74 -11.63 6.06 15.54
CA TRP A 74 -11.80 4.98 16.51
C TRP A 74 -10.64 3.99 16.36
N GLU A 75 -10.21 3.44 17.48
CA GLU A 75 -9.20 2.38 17.48
C GLU A 75 -9.75 1.13 16.79
N SER A 76 -8.85 0.36 16.18
CA SER A 76 -9.22 -0.92 15.61
C SER A 76 -9.56 -1.90 16.74
N PRO A 77 -10.59 -2.75 16.58
CA PRO A 77 -10.89 -3.80 17.56
C PRO A 77 -9.84 -4.93 17.59
N PHE A 78 -8.87 -4.93 16.66
CA PHE A 78 -7.88 -5.99 16.53
C PHE A 78 -6.63 -5.72 17.36
N ASP A 79 -6.10 -6.78 17.96
CA ASP A 79 -4.87 -6.76 18.72
C ASP A 79 -3.66 -6.96 17.81
N PHE A 80 -3.31 -5.92 17.06
CA PHE A 80 -2.16 -5.96 16.16
C PHE A 80 -0.85 -6.30 16.86
N SER A 81 -0.74 -6.04 18.17
CA SER A 81 0.47 -6.33 18.93
C SER A 81 0.71 -7.83 19.07
N ASN A 82 -0.35 -8.64 19.13
CA ASN A 82 -0.30 -10.11 19.20
C ASN A 82 -0.59 -10.80 17.85
N GLN A 83 -1.35 -10.15 16.98
CA GLN A 83 -1.80 -10.72 15.72
C GLN A 83 -0.84 -10.46 14.56
N ALA A 84 -0.03 -9.40 14.61
CA ALA A 84 0.78 -9.03 13.45
C ALA A 84 2.16 -8.48 13.74
N LEU A 85 3.08 -8.82 12.86
CA LEU A 85 4.48 -8.44 12.95
C LEU A 85 4.96 -7.77 11.66
N LEU A 86 5.58 -6.60 11.80
CA LEU A 86 6.26 -5.90 10.72
C LEU A 86 7.74 -6.27 10.71
N TYR A 87 8.18 -6.88 9.61
CA TYR A 87 9.57 -7.21 9.33
C TYR A 87 10.14 -6.28 8.25
N ILE A 88 11.27 -5.62 8.56
CA ILE A 88 12.04 -4.84 7.60
C ILE A 88 13.46 -5.44 7.52
N PRO A 89 13.82 -6.19 6.45
CA PRO A 89 15.09 -6.90 6.40
C PRO A 89 16.30 -5.94 6.54
N ARG A 90 17.38 -6.43 7.16
CA ARG A 90 18.54 -5.58 7.50
C ARG A 90 19.31 -5.08 6.30
N ASP A 91 19.62 -6.02 5.41
CA ASP A 91 20.58 -5.82 4.33
C ASP A 91 19.90 -5.53 2.99
N MET A 92 18.77 -4.80 3.04
CA MET A 92 18.10 -4.37 1.82
C MET A 92 18.91 -3.23 1.17
N PRO A 93 19.22 -3.34 -0.14
CA PRO A 93 19.86 -2.24 -0.84
C PRO A 93 18.90 -1.04 -0.97
N SER A 94 19.46 0.15 -1.22
CA SER A 94 18.65 1.36 -1.39
C SER A 94 17.65 1.19 -2.54
N PRO A 95 16.34 1.41 -2.32
CA PRO A 95 15.32 1.26 -3.35
C PRO A 95 15.41 2.37 -4.43
N VAL A 96 16.17 3.44 -4.18
CA VAL A 96 16.31 4.59 -5.07
C VAL A 96 17.53 4.46 -5.98
N SER A 97 18.66 3.98 -5.45
CA SER A 97 19.94 3.97 -6.18
C SER A 97 20.39 2.59 -6.64
N CYS A 98 19.84 1.51 -6.08
CA CYS A 98 20.17 0.15 -6.50
C CYS A 98 19.50 -0.21 -7.83
N ASP A 99 20.16 -1.07 -8.60
CA ASP A 99 19.51 -1.75 -9.72
C ASP A 99 18.25 -2.50 -9.24
N LYS A 100 17.19 -2.45 -10.05
CA LYS A 100 15.88 -3.00 -9.69
C LYS A 100 15.92 -4.52 -9.61
N THR A 101 16.66 -5.18 -10.49
CA THR A 101 16.77 -6.65 -10.49
C THR A 101 17.47 -7.11 -9.23
N LEU A 102 18.60 -6.48 -8.88
CA LEU A 102 19.33 -6.79 -7.63
C LEU A 102 18.47 -6.52 -6.38
N PHE A 103 17.72 -5.42 -6.36
CA PHE A 103 16.82 -5.11 -5.25
C PHE A 103 15.75 -6.20 -5.07
N ILE A 104 15.11 -6.62 -6.16
CA ILE A 104 14.07 -7.65 -6.13
C ILE A 104 14.66 -9.02 -5.78
N GLU A 105 15.83 -9.37 -6.31
CA GLU A 105 16.56 -10.60 -5.96
C GLU A 105 16.83 -10.66 -4.46
N ARG A 106 17.33 -9.57 -3.87
CA ARG A 106 17.55 -9.53 -2.43
C ARG A 106 16.25 -9.67 -1.66
N LEU A 107 15.19 -8.95 -2.05
CA LEU A 107 13.90 -9.03 -1.37
C LEU A 107 13.29 -10.43 -1.41
N VAL A 108 13.29 -11.09 -2.57
CA VAL A 108 12.78 -12.47 -2.71
C VAL A 108 13.63 -13.43 -1.88
N LYS A 109 14.95 -13.26 -1.85
CA LYS A 109 15.85 -14.07 -1.02
C LYS A 109 15.56 -13.92 0.47
N GLU A 110 15.40 -12.68 0.96
CA GLU A 110 15.10 -12.37 2.37
C GLU A 110 13.70 -12.81 2.79
N SER A 111 12.73 -12.77 1.86
CA SER A 111 11.34 -13.13 2.14
C SER A 111 11.10 -14.64 2.05
N TRP A 112 11.93 -15.38 1.31
CA TRP A 112 11.74 -16.81 1.06
C TRP A 112 11.55 -17.66 2.32
N PRO A 113 12.35 -17.53 3.39
CA PRO A 113 12.14 -18.33 4.60
C PRO A 113 10.74 -18.16 5.19
N VAL A 114 10.16 -16.96 5.09
CA VAL A 114 8.82 -16.65 5.58
C VAL A 114 7.74 -17.17 4.62
N ILE A 115 7.93 -16.99 3.31
CA ILE A 115 7.03 -17.56 2.29
C ILE A 115 6.91 -19.08 2.46
N ASP A 116 8.06 -19.74 2.68
CA ASP A 116 8.15 -21.20 2.82
C ASP A 116 7.54 -21.68 4.14
N LEU A 117 7.81 -20.99 5.25
CA LEU A 117 7.17 -21.24 6.55
C LEU A 117 5.64 -21.18 6.46
N LEU A 118 5.13 -20.21 5.71
CA LEU A 118 3.69 -19.97 5.52
C LEU A 118 3.09 -20.75 4.34
N GLN A 119 3.85 -21.68 3.76
CA GLN A 119 3.42 -22.55 2.68
C GLN A 119 2.82 -21.81 1.49
N GLY A 120 3.37 -20.63 1.18
CA GLY A 120 2.96 -19.85 0.04
C GLY A 120 1.91 -18.77 0.32
N ARG A 121 1.11 -18.83 1.40
CA ARG A 121 -0.04 -17.93 1.77
C ARG A 121 0.26 -16.42 1.75
N THR A 122 0.55 -15.89 0.56
CA THR A 122 1.32 -14.66 0.39
C THR A 122 0.71 -13.79 -0.69
N LEU A 123 0.55 -12.52 -0.35
CA LEU A 123 0.31 -11.44 -1.29
C LEU A 123 1.59 -10.62 -1.43
N PHE A 124 2.18 -10.62 -2.63
CA PHE A 124 3.36 -9.83 -2.97
C PHE A 124 2.95 -8.62 -3.80
N LEU A 125 2.94 -7.45 -3.18
CA LEU A 125 2.58 -6.18 -3.79
C LEU A 125 3.82 -5.43 -4.31
N CYS A 126 3.77 -5.12 -5.60
CA CYS A 126 4.84 -4.44 -6.31
C CYS A 126 4.44 -3.01 -6.69
N THR A 127 5.37 -2.08 -6.59
CA THR A 127 5.19 -0.67 -7.03
C THR A 127 5.24 -0.51 -8.54
N SER A 128 5.69 -1.53 -9.29
CA SER A 128 5.72 -1.48 -10.76
C SER A 128 5.47 -2.84 -11.42
N ARG A 129 4.94 -2.82 -12.66
CA ARG A 129 4.76 -4.03 -13.48
C ARG A 129 6.07 -4.74 -13.80
N GLN A 130 7.18 -3.98 -13.89
CA GLN A 130 8.50 -4.57 -14.08
C GLN A 130 8.93 -5.37 -12.84
N ALA A 131 8.78 -4.81 -11.65
CA ALA A 131 9.06 -5.52 -10.40
C ALA A 131 8.19 -6.77 -10.26
N MET A 132 6.89 -6.67 -10.56
CA MET A 132 5.96 -7.79 -10.57
C MET A 132 6.44 -8.96 -11.43
N ARG A 133 6.89 -8.69 -12.67
CA ARG A 133 7.44 -9.73 -13.56
C ARG A 133 8.73 -10.37 -13.00
N LEU A 134 9.62 -9.57 -12.44
CA LEU A 134 10.88 -10.06 -11.84
C LEU A 134 10.61 -10.95 -10.62
N VAL A 135 9.72 -10.51 -9.72
CA VAL A 135 9.30 -11.27 -8.54
C VAL A 135 8.68 -12.60 -8.97
N ALA A 136 7.73 -12.58 -9.91
CA ALA A 136 7.06 -13.79 -10.37
C ALA A 136 8.04 -14.81 -10.97
N ALA A 137 9.00 -14.36 -11.78
CA ALA A 137 10.03 -15.23 -12.35
C ALA A 137 10.91 -15.88 -11.27
N GLN A 138 11.44 -15.08 -10.33
CA GLN A 138 12.31 -15.58 -9.26
C GLN A 138 11.57 -16.49 -8.27
N LEU A 139 10.31 -16.19 -7.95
CA LEU A 139 9.50 -17.07 -7.10
C LEU A 139 9.25 -18.42 -7.77
N ARG A 140 8.87 -18.44 -9.06
CA ARG A 140 8.68 -19.69 -9.82
C ARG A 140 9.94 -20.54 -9.84
N GLU A 141 11.09 -19.93 -10.12
CA GLU A 141 12.39 -20.61 -10.09
C GLU A 141 12.67 -21.19 -8.70
N ARG A 142 12.56 -20.38 -7.65
CA ARG A 142 12.86 -20.79 -6.29
C ARG A 142 11.91 -21.86 -5.76
N ILE A 143 10.61 -21.78 -6.08
CA ILE A 143 9.61 -22.82 -5.77
C ILE A 143 9.99 -24.14 -6.43
N ALA A 144 10.34 -24.11 -7.73
CA ALA A 144 10.76 -25.30 -8.46
C ALA A 144 12.06 -25.90 -7.89
N SER A 145 13.08 -25.09 -7.63
CA SER A 145 14.36 -25.55 -7.06
C SER A 145 14.21 -26.17 -5.68
N ASN A 146 13.28 -25.67 -4.86
CA ASN A 146 12.98 -26.21 -3.53
C ASN A 146 11.89 -27.30 -3.55
N LYS A 147 11.41 -27.70 -4.74
CA LYS A 147 10.36 -28.72 -4.93
C LYS A 147 9.10 -28.46 -4.10
N ARG A 148 8.70 -27.19 -4.01
CA ARG A 148 7.49 -26.78 -3.28
C ARG A 148 6.25 -26.85 -4.20
N PRO A 149 5.07 -27.19 -3.67
CA PRO A 149 3.84 -27.30 -4.45
C PRO A 149 3.15 -25.94 -4.70
N TYR A 150 3.81 -24.81 -4.42
CA TYR A 150 3.16 -23.51 -4.41
C TYR A 150 2.86 -23.01 -5.84
N THR A 151 1.66 -22.47 -6.04
CA THR A 151 1.28 -21.85 -7.31
C THR A 151 1.54 -20.34 -7.29
N VAL A 152 2.13 -19.78 -8.35
CA VAL A 152 2.32 -18.33 -8.49
C VAL A 152 1.28 -17.75 -9.44
N TYR A 153 0.36 -16.95 -8.90
CA TYR A 153 -0.64 -16.19 -9.65
C TYR A 153 -0.13 -14.76 -9.90
N VAL A 154 -0.39 -14.21 -11.09
CA VAL A 154 0.09 -12.85 -11.46
C VAL A 154 -1.04 -12.04 -12.10
N GLN A 155 -1.23 -10.79 -11.66
CA GLN A 155 -2.32 -9.87 -12.04
C GLN A 155 -2.66 -9.78 -13.55
N ASN A 156 -1.72 -10.05 -14.43
CA ASN A 156 -1.88 -9.90 -15.89
C ASN A 156 -1.93 -11.24 -16.64
N GLU A 157 -1.99 -12.36 -15.93
CA GLU A 157 -2.08 -13.70 -16.54
C GLU A 157 -3.50 -14.26 -16.58
N ASP A 158 -4.45 -13.66 -15.84
CA ASP A 158 -5.87 -14.00 -15.87
C ASP A 158 -6.72 -12.77 -15.48
N SER A 159 -8.05 -12.88 -15.56
CA SER A 159 -8.95 -11.83 -15.09
C SER A 159 -8.80 -11.64 -13.58
N ARG A 160 -9.01 -10.39 -13.12
CA ARG A 160 -8.99 -10.04 -11.69
C ARG A 160 -9.86 -11.00 -10.87
N HIS A 161 -11.09 -11.23 -11.31
CA HIS A 161 -12.03 -12.10 -10.62
C HIS A 161 -11.48 -13.52 -10.48
N ASN A 162 -10.99 -14.11 -11.58
CA ASN A 162 -10.45 -15.47 -11.56
C ASN A 162 -9.20 -15.61 -10.69
N LEU A 163 -8.28 -14.64 -10.73
CA LEU A 163 -7.08 -14.67 -9.90
C LEU A 163 -7.43 -14.65 -8.42
N LEU A 164 -8.37 -13.82 -8.01
CA LEU A 164 -8.80 -13.72 -6.62
C LEU A 164 -9.52 -14.99 -6.16
N THR A 165 -10.40 -15.54 -6.99
CA THR A 165 -11.07 -16.81 -6.70
C THR A 165 -10.06 -17.95 -6.55
N ARG A 166 -9.13 -18.10 -7.50
CA ARG A 166 -8.10 -19.15 -7.43
C ARG A 166 -7.15 -18.98 -6.24
N PHE A 167 -6.74 -17.74 -5.95
CA PHE A 167 -5.88 -17.45 -4.80
C PHE A 167 -6.58 -17.79 -3.48
N ARG A 168 -7.87 -17.43 -3.35
CA ARG A 168 -8.68 -17.77 -2.18
C ARG A 168 -8.88 -19.27 -2.02
N ASP A 169 -9.13 -19.97 -3.13
CA ASP A 169 -9.46 -21.40 -3.12
C ASP A 169 -8.20 -22.29 -3.08
N ASN A 170 -7.00 -21.72 -3.22
CA ASN A 170 -5.71 -22.40 -3.12
C ASN A 170 -4.80 -21.75 -2.07
N PRO A 171 -4.83 -22.24 -0.81
CA PRO A 171 -3.97 -21.72 0.26
C PRO A 171 -2.47 -21.86 -0.02
N GLN A 172 -2.06 -22.82 -0.85
CA GLN A 172 -0.67 -23.04 -1.24
C GLN A 172 -0.31 -22.21 -2.48
N SER A 173 -0.50 -20.90 -2.39
CA SER A 173 -0.24 -20.02 -3.52
C SER A 173 0.26 -18.64 -3.12
N VAL A 174 1.05 -18.05 -4.00
CA VAL A 174 1.55 -16.67 -3.92
C VAL A 174 0.89 -15.85 -5.01
N LEU A 175 0.20 -14.77 -4.64
CA LEU A 175 -0.34 -13.81 -5.58
C LEU A 175 0.62 -12.61 -5.71
N VAL A 176 1.15 -12.39 -6.91
CA VAL A 176 2.02 -11.26 -7.23
C VAL A 176 1.22 -10.23 -8.03
N ALA A 177 1.09 -9.02 -7.51
CA ALA A 177 0.26 -7.98 -8.10
C ALA A 177 0.81 -6.58 -7.86
N THR A 178 0.28 -5.57 -8.55
CA THR A 178 0.58 -4.18 -8.22
C THR A 178 -0.23 -3.71 -7.02
N MET A 179 0.21 -2.62 -6.37
CA MET A 179 -0.52 -2.03 -5.23
C MET A 179 -1.99 -1.73 -5.55
N GLY A 180 -2.35 -1.31 -6.76
CA GLY A 180 -3.76 -1.06 -7.11
C GLY A 180 -4.61 -2.33 -7.24
N PHE A 181 -4.01 -3.52 -7.30
CA PHE A 181 -4.76 -4.76 -7.45
C PHE A 181 -5.48 -5.18 -6.17
N TRP A 182 -5.01 -4.74 -5.01
CA TRP A 182 -5.45 -5.36 -3.76
C TRP A 182 -6.83 -4.84 -3.29
N GLU A 183 -7.29 -3.68 -3.78
CA GLU A 183 -8.56 -3.05 -3.35
C GLU A 183 -9.79 -3.98 -3.43
N GLY A 184 -10.49 -4.20 -2.32
CA GLY A 184 -11.69 -5.05 -2.30
C GLY A 184 -11.45 -6.56 -2.23
N ILE A 185 -10.22 -7.01 -1.95
CA ILE A 185 -9.95 -8.41 -1.61
C ILE A 185 -10.42 -8.68 -0.17
N ASP A 186 -11.17 -9.76 0.04
CA ASP A 186 -11.55 -10.29 1.35
C ASP A 186 -11.19 -11.79 1.44
N ILE A 187 -10.06 -12.10 2.08
CA ILE A 187 -9.60 -13.47 2.36
C ILE A 187 -9.49 -13.59 3.87
N LYS A 188 -10.43 -14.29 4.48
CA LYS A 188 -10.48 -14.43 5.94
C LYS A 188 -9.62 -15.62 6.39
N GLY A 189 -9.10 -15.54 7.61
CA GLY A 189 -8.33 -16.61 8.23
C GLY A 189 -6.98 -16.82 7.54
N GLU A 190 -6.51 -18.06 7.59
CA GLU A 190 -5.16 -18.43 7.15
C GLU A 190 -4.93 -18.39 5.62
N GLY A 191 -5.92 -18.02 4.81
CA GLY A 191 -5.74 -17.93 3.36
C GLY A 191 -4.74 -16.85 2.93
N LEU A 192 -4.52 -15.83 3.78
CA LEU A 192 -3.52 -14.79 3.57
C LEU A 192 -2.84 -14.46 4.90
N SER A 193 -1.62 -14.96 5.09
CA SER A 193 -0.82 -14.74 6.31
C SER A 193 0.42 -13.90 6.08
N LEU A 194 0.79 -13.64 4.82
CA LEU A 194 1.95 -12.82 4.47
C LEU A 194 1.57 -11.74 3.48
N VAL A 195 1.91 -10.50 3.80
CA VAL A 195 1.92 -9.40 2.83
C VAL A 195 3.36 -8.94 2.67
N ILE A 196 3.84 -8.89 1.43
CA ILE A 196 5.17 -8.37 1.09
C ILE A 196 4.97 -7.14 0.22
N ILE A 197 5.63 -6.04 0.56
CA ILE A 197 5.60 -4.79 -0.20
C ILE A 197 7.03 -4.47 -0.61
N ASP A 198 7.26 -4.34 -1.91
CA ASP A 198 8.61 -4.10 -2.42
C ASP A 198 9.17 -2.73 -2.01
N LYS A 199 8.39 -1.67 -2.22
CA LYS A 199 8.77 -0.28 -1.98
C LYS A 199 7.60 0.52 -1.44
N LEU A 200 7.89 1.64 -0.77
CA LEU A 200 6.84 2.59 -0.36
C LEU A 200 6.06 3.06 -1.61
N PRO A 201 4.72 3.05 -1.57
CA PRO A 201 3.86 3.22 -2.74
C PRO A 201 3.69 4.70 -3.12
N PHE A 202 4.80 5.36 -3.42
CA PHE A 202 4.78 6.68 -4.03
C PHE A 202 4.20 6.58 -5.44
N ALA A 203 3.40 7.57 -5.81
CA ALA A 203 2.86 7.67 -7.16
C ALA A 203 4.00 7.81 -8.20
N PRO A 204 3.78 7.33 -9.44
CA PRO A 204 4.79 7.42 -10.49
C PRO A 204 5.20 8.87 -10.78
N LYS A 205 6.48 9.09 -11.07
CA LYS A 205 7.01 10.44 -11.36
C LYS A 205 6.48 11.02 -12.66
N ASP A 206 6.05 10.17 -13.59
CA ASP A 206 5.53 10.49 -14.91
C ASP A 206 3.99 10.67 -14.92
N ASP A 207 3.35 10.68 -13.75
CA ASP A 207 1.94 11.03 -13.63
C ASP A 207 1.75 12.56 -13.85
N PRO A 208 1.13 12.97 -14.98
CA PRO A 208 1.00 14.39 -15.30
C PRO A 208 0.07 15.13 -14.34
N VAL A 209 -0.88 14.42 -13.72
CA VAL A 209 -1.82 15.00 -12.75
C VAL A 209 -1.09 15.27 -11.44
N LEU A 210 -0.30 14.30 -10.97
CA LEU A 210 0.53 14.47 -9.79
C LEU A 210 1.55 15.60 -9.96
N GLU A 211 2.25 15.64 -11.11
CA GLU A 211 3.23 16.69 -11.40
C GLU A 211 2.57 18.08 -11.34
N ALA A 212 1.42 18.23 -11.99
CA ALA A 212 0.70 19.50 -12.01
C ALA A 212 0.16 19.88 -10.63
N ARG A 213 -0.35 18.93 -9.84
CA ARG A 213 -0.74 19.17 -8.44
C ARG A 213 0.44 19.61 -7.59
N CYS A 214 1.59 18.96 -7.74
CA CYS A 214 2.80 19.33 -7.01
C CYS A 214 3.27 20.75 -7.35
N ARG A 215 3.23 21.13 -8.64
CA ARG A 215 3.55 22.50 -9.07
C ARG A 215 2.59 23.52 -8.50
N TYR A 216 1.29 23.20 -8.47
CA TYR A 216 0.27 24.08 -7.90
C TYR A 216 0.46 24.29 -6.40
N ILE A 217 0.69 23.22 -5.63
CA ILE A 217 0.98 23.35 -4.19
C ILE A 217 2.25 24.17 -3.95
N ALA A 218 3.29 23.96 -4.77
CA ALA A 218 4.52 24.73 -4.68
C ALA A 218 4.33 26.21 -5.05
N SER A 219 3.46 26.56 -6.01
CA SER A 219 3.15 27.96 -6.35
C SER A 219 2.42 28.69 -5.23
N GLU A 220 1.67 27.96 -4.40
CA GLU A 220 1.03 28.48 -3.17
C GLU A 220 1.99 28.49 -1.96
N GLY A 221 3.28 28.18 -2.15
CA GLY A 221 4.30 28.19 -1.10
C GLY A 221 4.34 26.94 -0.21
N GLY A 222 3.62 25.86 -0.57
CA GLY A 222 3.58 24.61 0.18
C GLY A 222 4.64 23.59 -0.24
N ASP A 223 4.91 22.62 0.65
CA ASP A 223 5.74 21.45 0.34
C ASP A 223 4.87 20.29 -0.16
N ALA A 224 4.74 20.14 -1.48
CA ALA A 224 3.92 19.09 -2.10
C ALA A 224 4.36 17.66 -1.74
N PHE A 225 5.63 17.46 -1.39
CA PHE A 225 6.10 16.14 -1.01
C PHE A 225 5.54 15.74 0.36
N PHE A 226 5.59 16.66 1.34
CA PHE A 226 5.06 16.44 2.69
C PHE A 226 3.55 16.57 2.81
N SER A 227 2.92 17.53 2.13
CA SER A 227 1.48 17.79 2.28
C SER A 227 0.59 16.92 1.39
N HIS A 228 1.14 16.30 0.35
CA HIS A 228 0.35 15.55 -0.63
C HIS A 228 0.90 14.14 -0.88
N GLN A 229 2.15 14.01 -1.33
CA GLN A 229 2.70 12.69 -1.72
C GLN A 229 2.85 11.72 -0.54
N ILE A 230 3.35 12.18 0.61
CA ILE A 230 3.49 11.34 1.81
C ILE A 230 2.13 10.86 2.34
N PRO A 231 1.12 11.73 2.54
CA PRO A 231 -0.22 11.31 2.92
C PRO A 231 -0.84 10.27 1.97
N LEU A 232 -0.78 10.50 0.66
CA LEU A 232 -1.32 9.56 -0.33
C LEU A 232 -0.63 8.20 -0.28
N ALA A 233 0.70 8.19 -0.20
CA ALA A 233 1.47 6.96 -0.08
C ALA A 233 1.19 6.24 1.25
N ALA A 234 1.02 6.97 2.35
CA ALA A 234 0.67 6.40 3.65
C ALA A 234 -0.72 5.77 3.65
N ILE A 235 -1.71 6.43 3.03
CA ILE A 235 -3.05 5.88 2.83
C ILE A 235 -2.99 4.60 1.99
N SER A 236 -2.29 4.63 0.86
CA SER A 236 -2.11 3.47 -0.02
C SER A 236 -1.42 2.29 0.68
N LEU A 237 -0.43 2.59 1.52
CA LEU A 237 0.24 1.59 2.35
C LEU A 237 -0.70 0.98 3.39
N LYS A 238 -1.41 1.83 4.17
CA LYS A 238 -2.39 1.40 5.19
C LYS A 238 -3.46 0.52 4.57
N GLN A 239 -3.91 0.90 3.38
CA GLN A 239 -4.80 0.14 2.53
C GLN A 239 -4.24 -1.26 2.23
N GLY A 240 -3.04 -1.35 1.64
CA GLY A 240 -2.39 -2.64 1.34
C GLY A 240 -2.22 -3.55 2.55
N VAL A 241 -1.97 -2.95 3.70
CA VAL A 241 -1.75 -3.65 4.97
C VAL A 241 -3.05 -4.07 5.67
N GLY A 242 -4.13 -3.31 5.52
CA GLY A 242 -5.43 -3.55 6.19
C GLY A 242 -6.15 -4.84 5.77
N ARG A 243 -5.47 -5.71 5.02
CA ARG A 243 -5.92 -7.04 4.61
C ARG A 243 -5.18 -8.17 5.26
N LEU A 244 -4.13 -7.88 6.00
CA LEU A 244 -3.40 -8.87 6.75
C LEU A 244 -4.25 -9.39 7.92
N ILE A 245 -4.90 -8.49 8.65
CA ILE A 245 -5.74 -8.80 9.82
C ILE A 245 -7.17 -8.34 9.56
N ARG A 246 -8.12 -9.29 9.52
CA ARG A 246 -9.55 -9.08 9.25
C ARG A 246 -10.48 -9.69 10.31
N SER A 247 -9.95 -10.53 11.18
CA SER A 247 -10.67 -11.14 12.30
C SER A 247 -9.79 -11.15 13.56
N GLU A 248 -10.40 -11.35 14.74
CA GLU A 248 -9.69 -11.47 16.04
C GLU A 248 -8.76 -12.68 16.11
N THR A 249 -8.96 -13.67 15.23
CA THR A 249 -8.14 -14.89 15.16
C THR A 249 -7.07 -14.82 14.07
N ASP A 250 -7.09 -13.79 13.22
CA ASP A 250 -6.12 -13.69 12.13
C ASP A 250 -4.72 -13.44 12.71
N ARG A 251 -3.72 -14.05 12.07
CA ARG A 251 -2.31 -13.79 12.35
C ARG A 251 -1.57 -13.56 11.05
N GLY A 252 -0.66 -12.60 11.03
CA GLY A 252 0.04 -12.28 9.80
C GLY A 252 1.35 -11.53 9.95
N ILE A 253 2.18 -11.65 8.93
CA ILE A 253 3.46 -10.98 8.83
C ILE A 253 3.41 -9.99 7.67
N LEU A 254 3.87 -8.77 7.92
CA LEU A 254 4.09 -7.74 6.91
C LEU A 254 5.59 -7.61 6.66
N ILE A 255 6.05 -7.87 5.45
CA ILE A 255 7.44 -7.59 5.03
C ILE A 255 7.46 -6.33 4.17
N VAL A 256 8.29 -5.37 4.54
CA VAL A 256 8.54 -4.18 3.70
C VAL A 256 10.01 -4.13 3.31
N GLY A 257 10.28 -4.21 2.00
CA GLY A 257 11.64 -4.18 1.45
C GLY A 257 12.29 -2.78 1.47
N ASP A 258 11.52 -1.75 1.80
CA ASP A 258 11.95 -0.36 1.74
C ASP A 258 12.56 0.13 3.06
N VAL A 259 13.89 0.25 3.10
CA VAL A 259 14.61 0.76 4.28
C VAL A 259 14.23 2.19 4.66
N ARG A 260 13.59 2.98 3.77
CA ARG A 260 13.16 4.35 4.07
C ARG A 260 12.02 4.40 5.09
N LEU A 261 11.37 3.26 5.37
CA LEU A 261 10.40 3.12 6.44
C LEU A 261 11.05 3.14 7.85
N ILE A 262 12.37 2.91 7.93
CA ILE A 262 13.11 2.88 9.20
C ILE A 262 13.30 4.30 9.74
N PRO A 263 12.91 4.59 11.00
CA PRO A 263 13.17 5.87 11.64
C PRO A 263 14.66 6.23 11.60
N GLY A 264 14.97 7.46 11.17
CA GLY A 264 16.35 7.94 11.02
C GLY A 264 16.93 7.76 9.61
N VAL A 265 16.40 6.84 8.79
CA VAL A 265 16.82 6.69 7.38
C VAL A 265 16.17 7.76 6.50
N SER A 266 14.90 8.08 6.73
CA SER A 266 14.19 9.16 6.05
C SER A 266 13.45 10.05 7.04
N ARG A 267 13.29 11.35 6.70
CA ARG A 267 12.56 12.32 7.54
C ARG A 267 11.07 11.98 7.68
N TYR A 268 10.51 11.26 6.71
CA TYR A 268 9.10 10.92 6.64
C TYR A 268 8.76 9.53 7.15
N ALA A 269 9.76 8.71 7.51
CA ALA A 269 9.55 7.36 8.07
C ALA A 269 8.49 7.37 9.17
N ARG A 270 8.55 8.35 10.08
CA ARG A 270 7.59 8.49 11.17
C ARG A 270 6.14 8.62 10.69
N HIS A 271 5.86 9.35 9.62
CA HIS A 271 4.50 9.53 9.08
C HIS A 271 3.90 8.20 8.59
N PHE A 272 4.71 7.37 7.92
CA PHE A 272 4.28 6.02 7.53
C PHE A 272 4.07 5.14 8.76
N MET A 273 5.03 5.13 9.70
CA MET A 273 4.97 4.29 10.90
C MET A 273 3.78 4.62 11.80
N THR A 274 3.35 5.89 11.88
CA THR A 274 2.16 6.30 12.65
C THR A 274 0.85 6.03 11.92
N SER A 275 0.89 5.84 10.59
CA SER A 275 -0.29 5.54 9.78
C SER A 275 -0.58 4.04 9.68
N LEU A 276 0.43 3.21 9.96
CA LEU A 276 0.27 1.77 10.12
C LEU A 276 -0.32 1.45 11.51
N PRO A 277 -1.04 0.32 11.64
CA PRO A 277 -1.36 -0.25 12.94
C PRO A 277 -0.12 -0.42 13.84
N ASP A 278 -0.36 -0.54 15.14
CA ASP A 278 0.68 -0.71 16.17
C ASP A 278 1.27 -2.14 16.15
N PHE A 279 1.87 -2.52 15.02
CA PHE A 279 2.60 -3.77 14.85
C PHE A 279 3.80 -3.82 15.77
N VAL A 280 4.13 -5.03 16.24
CA VAL A 280 5.48 -5.32 16.71
C VAL A 280 6.43 -5.29 15.53
N ARG A 281 7.61 -4.72 15.74
CA ARG A 281 8.57 -4.41 14.68
C ARG A 281 9.85 -5.18 14.91
N THR A 282 10.36 -5.82 13.87
CA THR A 282 11.65 -6.48 13.92
C THR A 282 12.43 -6.28 12.63
N ARG A 283 13.75 -6.40 12.76
CA ARG A 283 14.67 -6.54 11.63
C ARG A 283 15.42 -7.87 11.66
N GLU A 284 15.07 -8.73 12.60
CA GLU A 284 15.68 -10.06 12.78
C GLU A 284 14.70 -11.11 12.28
N ILE A 285 15.12 -11.90 11.30
CA ILE A 285 14.32 -13.00 10.75
C ILE A 285 13.98 -14.04 11.82
N SER A 286 14.89 -14.29 12.77
CA SER A 286 14.65 -15.22 13.88
C SER A 286 13.40 -14.88 14.67
N ARG A 287 13.15 -13.59 14.94
CA ARG A 287 11.93 -13.14 15.63
C ARG A 287 10.67 -13.33 14.79
N VAL A 288 10.78 -13.27 13.46
CA VAL A 288 9.66 -13.56 12.55
C VAL A 288 9.27 -15.03 12.62
N LEU A 289 10.28 -15.92 12.63
CA LEU A 289 10.07 -17.36 12.74
C LEU A 289 9.47 -17.71 14.11
N ASP A 290 10.01 -17.12 15.17
CA ASP A 290 9.56 -17.32 16.54
C ASP A 290 8.12 -16.84 16.76
N PHE A 291 7.79 -15.62 16.27
CA PHE A 291 6.41 -15.11 16.25
C PHE A 291 5.45 -16.13 15.66
N TRP A 292 5.78 -16.72 14.51
CA TRP A 292 4.86 -17.65 13.87
C TRP A 292 4.77 -19.00 14.59
N GLN A 293 5.91 -19.56 15.02
CA GLN A 293 6.02 -20.91 15.58
C GLN A 293 5.56 -21.02 17.03
N HIS A 294 5.68 -19.95 17.82
CA HIS A 294 5.34 -19.93 19.24
C HIS A 294 4.26 -18.85 19.55
N PRO A 295 3.04 -18.98 19.00
CA PRO A 295 1.97 -17.98 19.15
C PRO A 295 1.68 -17.52 20.57
N ASP A 296 1.79 -18.44 21.53
CA ASP A 296 1.33 -18.20 22.90
C ASP A 296 2.40 -17.50 23.78
N ASP A 297 3.68 -17.52 23.37
CA ASP A 297 4.83 -17.13 24.20
C ASP A 297 5.83 -16.17 23.49
N TRP A 298 5.46 -15.54 22.38
CA TRP A 298 6.44 -14.84 21.51
C TRP A 298 6.86 -13.42 21.95
N LEU A 299 6.18 -12.83 22.95
CA LEU A 299 6.41 -11.45 23.41
C LEU A 299 7.54 -11.32 24.44
#